data_AF-A0A067R3F4-F1
#
_entry.id   AF-A0A067R3F4-F1
#
_cell.length_a   1.000
_cell.length_b   1.000
_cell.length_c   1.000
_cell.angle_alpha   90.00
_cell.angle_beta   90.00
_cell.angle_gamma   90.00
#
_symmetry.space_group_name_H-M   'P 1'
#
loop_
_entity.id
_entity.type
_entity.pdbx_description
1 polymer ?
#
loop_
_entity_poly.entity_id
_entity_poly.type
_entity_poly.pdbx_seq_one_letter_code
_entity_poly.pdbx_strand_id
1 'polypeptide(L)'
;MLDLLMQLDTISEDEARVYLAEVILAIEHLHRIGIIHRDIKPENILIDARGHIAVTDYGLCKQMIYAKADRTDSFCGTKAYMAPEMVTS
;
A
#
# COMPACT_ATOMS: atom_id res chain seq x y z
N MET A 1 -8.89 6.84 3.25
CA MET A 1 -7.81 7.82 3.01
C MET A 1 -8.13 8.67 1.78
N LEU A 2 -8.46 8.08 0.63
CA LEU A 2 -8.85 8.86 -0.55
C LEU A 2 -9.93 9.91 -0.24
N ASP A 3 -11.03 9.52 0.41
CA ASP A 3 -12.13 10.44 0.73
C ASP A 3 -11.68 11.63 1.60
N LEU A 4 -10.77 11.37 2.55
CA LEU A 4 -10.19 12.42 3.41
C LEU A 4 -9.39 13.42 2.58
N LEU A 5 -8.54 12.94 1.67
CA LEU A 5 -7.75 13.79 0.79
C LEU A 5 -8.61 14.53 -0.23
N MET A 6 -9.69 13.93 -0.72
CA MET A 6 -10.65 14.62 -1.60
C MET A 6 -11.39 15.77 -0.90
N GLN A 7 -11.66 15.63 0.41
CA GLN A 7 -12.35 16.66 1.19
C GLN A 7 -11.43 17.80 1.62
N LEU A 8 -10.19 17.47 1.99
CA LEU A 8 -9.25 18.44 2.57
C LEU A 8 -8.21 18.97 1.58
N ASP A 9 -8.10 18.36 0.40
CA ASP A 9 -7.01 18.53 -0.59
C ASP A 9 -5.63 18.10 -0.06
N THR A 10 -5.27 18.59 1.13
CA THR A 10 -4.04 18.25 1.84
C THR A 10 -4.32 18.03 3.33
N ILE A 11 -3.47 17.23 3.97
CA ILE A 11 -3.45 17.04 5.42
C ILE A 11 -2.15 17.61 5.99
N SER A 12 -2.15 17.93 7.28
CA SER A 12 -0.93 18.41 7.96
C SER A 12 0.15 17.32 8.02
N GLU A 13 1.41 17.72 8.16
CA GLU A 13 2.51 16.77 8.31
C GLU A 13 2.36 15.88 9.55
N ASP A 14 1.79 16.39 10.64
CA ASP A 14 1.57 15.61 11.86
C ASP A 14 0.50 14.53 11.65
N GLU A 15 -0.60 14.85 10.95
CA GLU A 15 -1.60 13.85 10.55
C GLU A 15 -1.01 12.83 9.58
N ALA A 16 -0.29 13.29 8.55
CA ALA A 16 0.37 12.43 7.58
C ALA A 16 1.36 11.46 8.26
N ARG A 17 2.12 11.93 9.26
CA ARG A 17 3.06 11.11 10.03
C ARG A 17 2.36 9.95 10.73
N VAL A 18 1.22 10.20 11.37
CA VAL A 18 0.47 9.16 12.08
C VAL A 18 -0.08 8.12 11.10
N TYR A 19 -0.74 8.57 10.04
CA TYR A 19 -1.30 7.65 9.05
C TYR A 19 -0.21 6.83 8.32
N LEU A 20 0.89 7.48 7.93
CA LEU A 20 2.01 6.79 7.29
C LEU A 20 2.67 5.78 8.23
N ALA A 21 2.79 6.06 9.53
CA ALA A 21 3.32 5.10 10.48
C ALA A 21 2.50 3.81 10.52
N GLU A 22 1.17 3.91 10.53
CA GLU A 22 0.30 2.73 10.52
C GLU A 22 0.33 1.98 9.18
N VAL A 23 0.38 2.71 8.05
CA VAL A 23 0.59 2.10 6.72
C VAL A 23 1.91 1.32 6.68
N ILE A 24 3.00 1.91 7.19
CA ILE A 24 4.32 1.28 7.23
C ILE A 24 4.28 0.01 8.10
N LEU A 25 3.66 0.06 9.27
CA LEU A 25 3.53 -1.11 10.15
C LEU A 25 2.73 -2.24 9.48
N ALA A 26 1.65 -1.92 8.77
CA ALA A 26 0.88 -2.90 8.02
C ALA A 26 1.73 -3.54 6.91
N ILE A 27 2.44 -2.74 6.12
CA ILE A 27 3.32 -3.21 5.04
C ILE A 27 4.48 -4.05 5.60
N GLU A 28 5.12 -3.61 6.69
CA GLU A 28 6.17 -4.35 7.37
C GLU A 28 5.67 -5.73 7.80
N HIS A 29 4.47 -5.80 8.39
CA HIS A 29 3.86 -7.07 8.77
C HIS A 29 3.67 -7.99 7.56
N LEU A 30 3.12 -7.49 6.45
CA LEU A 30 2.95 -8.27 5.22
C LEU A 30 4.29 -8.80 4.71
N HIS A 31 5.32 -7.94 4.66
CA HIS A 31 6.65 -8.34 4.21
C HIS A 31 7.27 -9.41 5.13
N ARG A 32 7.05 -9.34 6.45
CA ARG A 32 7.54 -10.35 7.40
C ARG A 32 6.92 -11.73 7.19
N ILE A 33 5.67 -11.79 6.73
CA ILE A 33 5.00 -13.04 6.33
C ILE A 33 5.16 -13.34 4.83
N GLY A 34 6.10 -12.65 4.16
CA GLY A 34 6.45 -12.87 2.76
C GLY A 34 5.33 -12.56 1.78
N ILE A 35 4.49 -11.58 2.07
CA ILE A 35 3.44 -11.08 1.18
C ILE A 35 3.83 -9.68 0.68
N ILE A 36 3.78 -9.47 -0.63
CA ILE A 36 3.93 -8.14 -1.24
C ILE A 36 2.55 -7.67 -1.70
N HIS A 37 2.11 -6.48 -1.26
CA HIS A 37 0.77 -5.97 -1.59
C HIS A 37 0.60 -5.54 -3.06
N ARG A 38 1.60 -4.85 -3.62
CA ARG A 38 1.69 -4.39 -5.02
C ARG A 38 0.63 -3.38 -5.51
N ASP A 39 -0.22 -2.84 -4.64
CA ASP A 39 -1.20 -1.80 -5.02
C ASP A 39 -1.52 -0.86 -3.83
N ILE A 40 -0.47 -0.35 -3.19
CA ILE A 40 -0.60 0.63 -2.11
C ILE A 40 -0.93 1.99 -2.73
N LYS A 41 -2.09 2.53 -2.38
CA LYS A 41 -2.62 3.80 -2.85
C LYS A 41 -3.73 4.29 -1.90
N PRO A 42 -4.08 5.59 -1.86
CA PRO A 42 -5.10 6.13 -0.97
C PRO A 42 -6.47 5.43 -1.04
N GLU A 43 -6.82 4.84 -2.19
CA GLU A 43 -8.06 4.08 -2.40
C GLU A 43 -8.09 2.77 -1.62
N ASN A 44 -6.93 2.15 -1.41
CA ASN A 44 -6.76 0.87 -0.70
C ASN A 44 -6.38 1.07 0.78
N ILE A 45 -6.44 2.30 1.27
CA ILE A 45 -6.15 2.67 2.65
C ILE A 45 -7.44 3.23 3.25
N LEU A 46 -8.12 2.43 4.07
CA LEU A 46 -9.32 2.83 4.78
C LEU A 46 -8.97 3.42 6.15
N ILE A 47 -9.89 4.22 6.68
CA ILE A 47 -9.82 4.75 8.04
C ILE A 47 -11.01 4.14 8.79
N ASP A 48 -10.75 3.45 9.90
CA ASP A 48 -11.78 2.82 10.70
C ASP A 48 -12.57 3.84 11.54
N ALA A 49 -13.60 3.39 12.25
CA ALA A 49 -14.44 4.26 13.08
C ALA A 49 -13.69 4.94 14.25
N ARG A 50 -12.47 4.51 14.55
CA ARG A 50 -11.60 5.04 15.60
C ARG A 50 -10.51 5.96 15.03
N GLY A 51 -10.42 6.10 13.71
CA GLY A 51 -9.41 6.92 13.04
C GLY A 51 -8.13 6.17 12.66
N HIS A 52 -8.09 4.84 12.82
CA HIS A 52 -6.90 4.03 12.48
C HIS A 52 -6.95 3.51 11.04
N ILE A 53 -5.77 3.25 10.49
CA ILE A 53 -5.58 2.75 9.14
C ILE A 53 -5.87 1.27 9.04
N ALA A 54 -6.62 0.89 8.00
CA ALA A 54 -6.77 -0.48 7.54
C ALA A 54 -6.39 -0.59 6.06
N VAL A 55 -5.41 -1.44 5.75
CA VAL A 55 -5.00 -1.74 4.36
C VAL A 55 -5.94 -2.81 3.78
N THR A 56 -6.47 -2.54 2.58
CA THR A 56 -7.47 -3.37 1.92
C THR A 56 -7.08 -3.74 0.48
N ASP A 57 -7.92 -4.56 -0.17
CA ASP A 57 -7.73 -5.05 -1.54
C ASP A 57 -6.43 -5.82 -1.77
N TYR A 58 -6.44 -7.06 -1.28
CA TYR A 58 -5.34 -8.01 -1.42
C TYR A 58 -5.37 -8.74 -2.78
N GLY A 59 -6.20 -8.31 -3.74
CA GLY A 59 -6.37 -9.00 -5.03
C GLY A 59 -5.11 -9.06 -5.89
N LEU A 60 -4.21 -8.10 -5.70
CA LEU A 60 -2.90 -8.05 -6.36
C LEU A 60 -1.76 -8.54 -5.47
N CYS A 61 -2.02 -9.07 -4.28
CA CYS A 61 -0.97 -9.57 -3.41
C CYS A 61 -0.20 -10.74 -4.03
N LYS A 62 1.08 -10.86 -3.69
CA LYS A 62 1.92 -11.99 -4.07
C LYS A 62 2.63 -12.56 -2.85
N GLN A 63 2.47 -13.87 -2.64
CA GLN A 63 3.23 -14.60 -1.63
C GLN A 63 4.58 -15.06 -2.21
N MET A 64 5.65 -14.64 -1.57
CA MET A 64 7.04 -14.88 -1.98
C MET A 64 7.67 -16.09 -1.28
N ILE A 65 7.11 -16.58 -0.18
CA ILE A 65 7.64 -17.73 0.59
C ILE A 65 7.81 -18.98 -0.29
N TYR A 66 6.96 -19.14 -1.32
CA TYR A 66 7.01 -20.27 -2.25
C TYR A 66 7.51 -19.89 -3.65
N ALA A 67 7.97 -18.64 -3.82
CA ALA A 67 8.45 -18.19 -5.11
C ALA A 67 9.81 -18.84 -5.40
N LYS A 68 9.96 -19.40 -6.61
CA LYS A 68 11.25 -19.94 -7.10
C LYS A 68 12.27 -18.83 -7.40
N ALA A 69 11.82 -17.58 -7.45
CA ALA A 69 12.61 -16.40 -7.76
C ALA A 69 12.32 -15.31 -6.73
N ASP A 70 13.33 -14.51 -6.40
CA ASP A 70 13.23 -13.39 -5.46
C ASP A 70 12.53 -12.16 -6.07
N ARG A 71 11.94 -12.31 -7.27
CA ARG A 71 11.29 -11.24 -8.03
C ARG A 71 9.96 -11.69 -8.61
N THR A 72 9.09 -10.72 -8.88
CA THR A 72 7.80 -10.94 -9.55
C THR A 72 7.83 -10.27 -10.93
N ASP A 73 7.58 -11.03 -11.99
CA ASP A 73 7.63 -10.51 -13.37
C ASP A 73 6.27 -10.03 -13.89
N SER A 74 5.23 -10.05 -13.05
CA SER A 74 3.89 -9.65 -13.45
C SER A 74 3.73 -8.14 -13.39
N PHE A 75 3.43 -7.53 -14.55
CA PHE A 75 3.02 -6.13 -14.62
C PHE A 75 1.61 -5.97 -14.00
N CYS A 76 1.53 -5.35 -12.83
CA CYS A 76 0.27 -5.10 -12.11
C CYS A 76 0.37 -3.86 -11.21
N GLY A 77 -0.77 -3.41 -10.70
CA GLY A 77 -0.90 -2.23 -9.86
C GLY A 77 -1.53 -1.06 -10.61
N THR A 78 -1.66 0.06 -9.91
CA THR A 78 -2.26 1.28 -10.47
C THR A 78 -1.18 2.17 -11.07
N LYS A 79 -1.30 2.52 -12.36
CA LYS A 79 -0.26 3.23 -13.14
C LYS A 79 0.35 4.45 -12.46
N ALA A 80 -0.48 5.29 -11.81
CA ALA A 80 -0.02 6.50 -11.14
C ALA A 80 0.85 6.24 -9.89
N TYR A 81 0.79 5.02 -9.34
CA TYR A 81 1.49 4.60 -8.12
C TYR A 81 2.54 3.50 -8.39
N MET A 82 2.79 3.19 -9.67
CA MET A 82 3.81 2.21 -10.05
C MET A 82 5.21 2.77 -9.79
N ALA A 83 6.07 1.94 -9.19
CA ALA A 83 7.49 2.25 -9.06
C ALA A 83 8.18 2.28 -10.44
N PRO A 84 9.24 3.08 -10.63
CA PRO A 84 9.89 3.25 -11.94
C PRO A 84 10.31 1.93 -12.59
N GLU A 85 10.85 0.99 -11.81
CA GLU A 85 11.29 -0.33 -12.27
C GLU A 85 10.16 -1.18 -12.86
N MET A 86 8.90 -0.90 -12.53
CA MET A 86 7.75 -1.62 -13.09
C MET A 86 7.40 -1.12 -14.50
N VAL A 87 7.73 0.13 -14.84
CA VAL A 87 7.36 0.77 -16.11
C VAL A 87 8.52 0.90 -17.10
N THR A 88 9.76 0.72 -16.63
CA THR A 88 10.98 0.79 -17.46
C THR A 88 11.65 -0.56 -17.74
N SER A 89 11.09 -1.65 -17.20
CA SER A 89 11.60 -3.03 -17.41
C SER A 89 11.12 -3.65 -18.73
#